data_AF-A0A936II26-F1
#
_entry.id   AF-A0A936II26-F1
#
_cell.length_a   1.000
_cell.length_b   1.000
_cell.length_c   1.000
_cell.angle_alpha   90.00
_cell.angle_beta   90.00
_cell.angle_gamma   90.00
#
_symmetry.space_group_name_H-M   'P 1'
#
loop_
_entity.id
_entity.type
_entity.pdbx_description
1 polymer ?
#
loop_
_entity_poly.entity_id
_entity_poly.type
_entity_poly.pdbx_seq_one_letter_code
_entity_poly.pdbx_strand_id
1 'polypeptide(L)'
;MKWIATPIMLLTLALPLSAGVIVDYVVDAGGNNTDPLNGLAARATFDISGHQLLIQLENTSTGVPAGFSAAEQLVVSLGLNLPVGVAFASGDSAVIGAGSHGLGAWSARGAGDSVAEQWLWSNSFGGDLLGAYRNIVTTSSGLPAGSVGFGGHNSSVGGPYGGIAPNPLHLAIPPNQPAVRSRIDFTLTLTGTLSAAQLAEVAQGSMVEFGSDARYLRVPEPSSLLLVLAPLAGLVRRRG
;
A
#
# COMPACT_ATOMS: atom_id res chain seq x y z
N MET A 1 -22.63 53.61 33.45
CA MET A 1 -22.93 52.81 32.23
C MET A 1 -22.04 51.59 32.22
N LYS A 2 -22.60 50.39 32.45
CA LYS A 2 -21.87 49.11 32.41
C LYS A 2 -22.12 48.47 31.04
N TRP A 3 -21.07 48.27 30.26
CA TRP A 3 -21.12 47.56 28.98
C TRP A 3 -21.10 46.06 29.25
N ILE A 4 -22.13 45.35 28.79
CA ILE A 4 -22.21 43.89 28.84
C ILE A 4 -21.67 43.40 27.50
N ALA A 5 -20.47 42.80 27.51
CA ALA A 5 -19.88 42.17 26.34
C ALA A 5 -20.50 40.79 26.13
N THR A 6 -21.21 40.61 25.02
CA THR A 6 -21.78 39.32 24.61
C THR A 6 -20.67 38.43 24.05
N PRO A 7 -20.43 37.22 24.58
CA PRO A 7 -19.43 36.32 24.02
C PRO A 7 -19.91 35.77 22.68
N ILE A 8 -19.12 36.01 21.63
CA ILE A 8 -19.28 35.35 20.32
C ILE A 8 -18.76 33.93 20.50
N MET A 9 -19.68 32.96 20.56
CA MET A 9 -19.34 31.55 20.59
C MET A 9 -18.92 31.14 19.17
N LEU A 10 -17.61 30.99 18.97
CA LEU A 10 -17.04 30.52 17.71
C LEU A 10 -17.36 29.03 17.57
N LEU A 11 -18.30 28.68 16.70
CA LEU A 11 -18.64 27.30 16.38
C LEU A 11 -17.54 26.72 15.47
N THR A 12 -16.59 25.99 16.05
CA THR A 12 -15.62 25.18 15.29
C THR A 12 -16.35 23.99 14.67
N LEU A 13 -16.70 24.10 13.39
CA LEU A 13 -17.09 22.96 12.56
C LEU A 13 -15.86 22.07 12.37
N ALA A 14 -15.76 20.99 13.15
CA ALA A 14 -14.86 19.89 12.84
C ALA A 14 -15.38 19.21 11.58
N LEU A 15 -14.70 19.40 10.45
CA LEU A 15 -14.97 18.63 9.24
C LEU A 15 -14.72 17.14 9.56
N PRO A 16 -15.61 16.23 9.12
CA PRO A 16 -15.34 14.81 9.26
C PRO A 16 -14.06 14.49 8.46
N LEU A 17 -13.03 14.01 9.16
CA LEU A 17 -11.92 13.34 8.51
C LEU A 17 -12.53 12.15 7.74
N SER A 18 -12.44 12.15 6.42
CA SER A 18 -12.75 10.95 5.65
C SER A 18 -11.81 9.86 6.14
N ALA A 19 -12.35 8.76 6.67
CA ALA A 19 -11.51 7.62 7.01
C ALA A 19 -10.92 7.09 5.70
N GLY A 20 -9.59 6.94 5.65
CA GLY A 20 -8.91 6.37 4.49
C GLY A 20 -9.42 4.97 4.15
N VAL A 21 -9.19 4.52 2.91
CA VAL A 21 -9.55 3.17 2.46
C VAL A 21 -8.46 2.20 2.90
N ILE A 22 -8.82 1.21 3.72
CA ILE A 22 -7.90 0.16 4.18
C ILE A 22 -8.15 -1.10 3.37
N VAL A 23 -7.08 -1.72 2.86
CA VAL A 23 -7.12 -3.01 2.16
C VAL A 23 -6.09 -3.97 2.75
N ASP A 24 -6.51 -5.23 2.88
CA ASP A 24 -5.67 -6.35 3.33
C ASP A 24 -5.35 -7.25 2.13
N TYR A 25 -4.06 -7.45 1.86
CA TYR A 25 -3.58 -8.31 0.77
C TYR A 25 -3.28 -9.69 1.33
N VAL A 26 -4.20 -10.64 1.07
CA VAL A 26 -4.16 -11.99 1.66
C VAL A 26 -4.53 -13.08 0.65
N VAL A 27 -4.69 -12.74 -0.63
CA VAL A 27 -5.00 -13.71 -1.70
C VAL A 27 -3.80 -13.83 -2.63
N ASP A 28 -3.34 -15.06 -2.85
CA ASP A 28 -2.25 -15.36 -3.78
C ASP A 28 -2.65 -14.96 -5.21
N ALA A 29 -1.73 -14.28 -5.88
CA ALA A 29 -1.85 -13.85 -7.27
C ALA A 29 -0.76 -14.46 -8.16
N GLY A 30 0.11 -15.33 -7.63
CA GLY A 30 1.19 -15.95 -8.38
C GLY A 30 2.57 -15.36 -8.08
N GLY A 31 3.54 -15.71 -8.93
CA GLY A 31 4.97 -15.37 -8.83
C GLY A 31 5.86 -16.62 -8.97
N ASN A 32 7.16 -16.48 -8.70
CA ASN A 32 8.16 -17.53 -8.92
C ASN A 32 8.17 -18.66 -7.88
N ASN A 33 7.83 -18.35 -6.61
CA ASN A 33 7.63 -19.40 -5.61
C ASN A 33 6.30 -20.18 -5.89
N THR A 34 6.26 -21.49 -5.65
CA THR A 34 5.04 -22.30 -5.89
C THR A 34 4.35 -22.77 -4.62
N ASP A 35 4.89 -22.38 -3.46
CA ASP A 35 4.33 -22.66 -2.14
C ASP A 35 3.19 -21.68 -1.84
N PRO A 36 2.20 -22.12 -1.04
CA PRO A 36 1.10 -21.25 -0.62
C PRO A 36 1.60 -20.07 0.23
N LEU A 37 0.73 -19.08 0.42
CA LEU A 37 0.99 -17.83 1.16
C LEU A 37 1.74 -18.01 2.48
N ASN A 38 1.53 -19.11 3.20
CA ASN A 38 2.25 -19.47 4.44
C ASN A 38 2.38 -18.30 5.45
N GLY A 39 1.33 -17.48 5.54
CA GLY A 39 1.29 -16.34 6.45
C GLY A 39 1.81 -15.02 5.89
N LEU A 40 2.19 -14.96 4.60
CA LEU A 40 2.43 -13.69 3.91
C LEU A 40 1.15 -12.87 3.87
N ALA A 41 1.28 -11.62 4.29
CA ALA A 41 0.20 -10.65 4.26
C ALA A 41 0.78 -9.23 4.22
N ALA A 42 0.06 -8.33 3.57
CA ALA A 42 0.33 -6.90 3.65
C ALA A 42 -0.96 -6.15 3.89
N ARG A 43 -0.84 -4.88 4.27
CA ARG A 43 -1.95 -3.94 4.38
C ARG A 43 -1.56 -2.63 3.73
N ALA A 44 -2.49 -1.99 3.05
CA ALA A 44 -2.34 -0.60 2.65
C ALA A 44 -3.50 0.25 3.14
N THR A 45 -3.20 1.47 3.58
CA THR A 45 -4.21 2.51 3.83
C THR A 45 -4.00 3.63 2.83
N PHE A 46 -5.06 3.97 2.10
CA PHE A 46 -5.08 5.01 1.08
C PHE A 46 -5.89 6.20 1.57
N ASP A 47 -5.35 7.41 1.44
CA ASP A 47 -6.06 8.64 1.72
C ASP A 47 -5.80 9.67 0.61
N ILE A 48 -6.76 10.57 0.38
CA ILE A 48 -6.66 11.61 -0.65
C ILE A 48 -6.99 12.98 -0.06
N SER A 49 -6.10 13.93 -0.28
CA SER A 49 -6.31 15.34 0.07
C SER A 49 -6.04 16.21 -1.16
N GLY A 50 -7.11 16.58 -1.86
CA GLY A 50 -7.00 17.26 -3.15
C GLY A 50 -6.27 16.40 -4.18
N HIS A 51 -5.07 16.81 -4.56
CA HIS A 51 -4.20 16.08 -5.49
C HIS A 51 -3.20 15.15 -4.79
N GLN A 52 -3.10 15.20 -3.46
CA GLN A 52 -2.15 14.35 -2.74
C GLN A 52 -2.78 13.01 -2.40
N LEU A 53 -2.17 11.94 -2.90
CA LEU A 53 -2.42 10.57 -2.52
C LEU A 53 -1.41 10.15 -1.45
N LEU A 54 -1.92 9.76 -0.29
CA LEU A 54 -1.13 9.20 0.79
C LEU A 54 -1.36 7.68 0.82
N ILE A 55 -0.27 6.93 0.88
CA ILE A 55 -0.31 5.46 0.95
C ILE A 55 0.56 5.02 2.13
N GLN A 56 -0.07 4.38 3.10
CA GLN A 56 0.63 3.70 4.19
C GLN A 56 0.71 2.22 3.84
N LEU A 57 1.88 1.73 3.46
CA LEU A 57 2.09 0.33 3.08
C LEU A 57 2.78 -0.41 4.23
N GLU A 58 2.17 -1.51 4.66
CA GLU A 58 2.61 -2.29 5.81
C GLU A 58 2.77 -3.77 5.45
N ASN A 59 3.85 -4.40 5.94
CA ASN A 59 4.01 -5.84 5.91
C ASN A 59 3.43 -6.45 7.20
N THR A 60 2.28 -7.10 7.07
CA THR A 60 1.51 -7.69 8.19
C THR A 60 1.70 -9.20 8.28
N SER A 61 2.71 -9.75 7.60
CA SER A 61 2.94 -11.18 7.52
C SER A 61 3.11 -11.81 8.90
N THR A 62 2.48 -12.95 9.12
CA THR A 62 2.60 -13.78 10.33
C THR A 62 3.48 -15.02 10.12
N GLY A 63 3.97 -15.22 8.90
CA GLY A 63 4.91 -16.26 8.54
C GLY A 63 5.48 -16.02 7.14
N VAL A 64 6.36 -16.92 6.70
CA VAL A 64 6.93 -16.94 5.34
C VAL A 64 6.97 -18.38 4.83
N PRO A 65 6.87 -18.60 3.50
CA PRO A 65 7.05 -19.94 2.92
C PRO A 65 8.43 -20.53 3.22
N ALA A 66 8.49 -21.87 3.25
CA ALA A 66 9.75 -22.58 3.46
C ALA A 66 10.74 -22.23 2.34
N GLY A 67 12.01 -22.01 2.70
CA GLY A 67 13.06 -21.65 1.73
C GLY A 67 13.11 -20.18 1.34
N PHE A 68 12.19 -19.33 1.81
CA PHE A 68 12.32 -17.88 1.65
C PHE A 68 13.62 -17.37 2.28
N SER A 69 14.24 -16.44 1.57
CA SER A 69 15.35 -15.62 2.02
C SER A 69 14.85 -14.32 2.66
N ALA A 70 15.76 -13.60 3.31
CA ALA A 70 15.44 -12.33 3.95
C ALA A 70 14.92 -11.26 2.96
N ALA A 71 15.29 -11.34 1.68
CA ALA A 71 14.80 -10.45 0.64
C ALA A 71 13.38 -10.80 0.16
N GLU A 72 13.06 -12.10 0.12
CA GLU A 72 11.77 -12.58 -0.40
C GLU A 72 10.61 -12.31 0.57
N GLN A 73 10.87 -12.15 1.87
CA GLN A 73 9.84 -11.75 2.83
C GLN A 73 9.49 -10.25 2.78
N LEU A 74 10.26 -9.43 2.05
CA LEU A 74 10.05 -7.99 2.03
C LEU A 74 8.94 -7.63 1.06
N VAL A 75 8.04 -6.72 1.45
CA VAL A 75 7.18 -6.04 0.48
C VAL A 75 8.05 -5.04 -0.27
N VAL A 76 8.09 -5.16 -1.60
CA VAL A 76 8.99 -4.37 -2.45
C VAL A 76 8.26 -3.55 -3.50
N SER A 77 7.01 -3.89 -3.83
CA SER A 77 6.21 -3.13 -4.79
C SER A 77 4.73 -3.08 -4.41
N LEU A 78 4.08 -2.02 -4.90
CA LEU A 78 2.64 -1.83 -4.92
C LEU A 78 2.24 -1.38 -6.33
N GLY A 79 1.35 -2.13 -6.97
CA GLY A 79 0.71 -1.79 -8.23
C GLY A 79 -0.70 -1.29 -8.07
N LEU A 80 -1.01 -0.21 -8.79
CA LEU A 80 -2.29 0.49 -8.83
C LEU A 80 -2.71 0.73 -10.29
N ASN A 81 -4.00 0.96 -10.48
CA ASN A 81 -4.55 1.45 -11.74
C ASN A 81 -5.37 2.71 -11.47
N LEU A 82 -4.76 3.88 -11.71
CA LEU A 82 -5.48 5.15 -11.57
C LEU A 82 -6.52 5.31 -12.69
N PRO A 83 -7.63 6.02 -12.43
CA PRO A 83 -8.63 6.31 -13.45
C PRO A 83 -8.04 7.01 -14.68
N VAL A 84 -8.70 6.84 -15.83
CA VAL A 84 -8.30 7.52 -17.07
C VAL A 84 -8.20 9.03 -16.85
N GLY A 85 -7.08 9.62 -17.27
CA GLY A 85 -6.80 11.05 -17.10
C GLY A 85 -6.10 11.41 -15.79
N VAL A 86 -5.94 10.46 -14.86
CA VAL A 86 -5.18 10.63 -13.62
C VAL A 86 -3.89 9.80 -13.67
N ALA A 87 -2.80 10.41 -13.24
CA ALA A 87 -1.47 9.81 -13.17
C ALA A 87 -0.72 10.37 -11.97
N PHE A 88 0.40 9.75 -11.61
CA PHE A 88 1.38 10.36 -10.72
C PHE A 88 2.05 11.54 -11.44
N ALA A 89 1.97 12.73 -10.87
CA ALA A 89 2.70 13.91 -11.33
C ALA A 89 4.09 13.98 -10.68
N SER A 90 4.17 13.67 -9.37
CA SER A 90 5.41 13.56 -8.61
C SER A 90 5.27 12.57 -7.45
N GLY A 91 6.40 12.00 -7.02
CA GLY A 91 6.53 11.37 -5.72
C GLY A 91 7.14 12.40 -4.77
N ASP A 92 6.40 12.79 -3.75
CA ASP A 92 6.79 13.90 -2.88
C ASP A 92 7.59 13.41 -1.67
N SER A 93 7.27 12.22 -1.15
CA SER A 93 8.01 11.61 -0.05
C SER A 93 7.85 10.09 0.03
N ALA A 94 8.88 9.41 0.53
CA ALA A 94 8.81 8.06 1.06
C ALA A 94 9.57 8.03 2.39
N VAL A 95 8.87 7.78 3.50
CA VAL A 95 9.44 7.88 4.85
C VAL A 95 9.08 6.68 5.71
N ILE A 96 9.92 6.38 6.70
CA ILE A 96 9.62 5.35 7.71
C ILE A 96 8.40 5.78 8.51
N GLY A 97 7.36 4.93 8.54
CA GLY A 97 6.11 5.27 9.21
C GLY A 97 6.24 5.35 10.74
N ALA A 98 5.26 5.96 11.41
CA ALA A 98 5.25 6.02 12.87
C ALA A 98 5.28 4.61 13.51
N GLY A 99 6.02 4.43 14.60
CA GLY A 99 6.20 3.12 15.26
C GLY A 99 7.12 2.14 14.51
N SER A 100 7.65 2.53 13.35
CA SER A 100 8.58 1.76 12.52
C SER A 100 10.02 2.27 12.70
N HIS A 101 11.00 1.46 12.29
CA HIS A 101 12.42 1.82 12.27
C HIS A 101 13.14 1.06 11.16
N GLY A 102 14.31 1.54 10.76
CA GLY A 102 15.13 0.89 9.76
C GLY A 102 15.82 -0.36 10.30
N LEU A 103 16.14 -1.29 9.39
CA LEU A 103 16.80 -2.55 9.64
C LEU A 103 18.01 -2.70 8.71
N GLY A 104 18.93 -3.60 9.06
CA GLY A 104 20.14 -3.86 8.27
C GLY A 104 20.94 -2.57 8.03
N ALA A 105 21.13 -2.19 6.77
CA ALA A 105 21.89 -0.98 6.43
C ALA A 105 21.23 0.32 6.90
N TRP A 106 19.95 0.27 7.27
CA TRP A 106 19.18 1.39 7.81
C TRP A 106 18.95 1.29 9.32
N SER A 107 19.67 0.44 10.06
CA SER A 107 19.44 0.21 11.50
C SER A 107 19.51 1.48 12.37
N ALA A 108 20.15 2.54 11.89
CA ALA A 108 20.25 3.82 12.57
C ALA A 108 19.06 4.78 12.29
N ARG A 109 18.16 4.43 11.36
CA ARG A 109 17.03 5.27 10.95
C ARG A 109 15.78 4.99 11.77
N GLY A 110 15.03 6.05 12.11
CA GLY A 110 13.78 6.01 12.84
C GLY A 110 12.59 6.51 12.02
N ALA A 111 11.42 6.54 12.65
CA ALA A 111 10.21 7.09 12.07
C ALA A 111 10.43 8.54 11.58
N GLY A 112 9.92 8.86 10.39
CA GLY A 112 10.08 10.15 9.72
C GLY A 112 11.34 10.26 8.87
N ASP A 113 12.33 9.37 9.05
CA ASP A 113 13.51 9.37 8.18
C ASP A 113 13.14 8.95 6.75
N SER A 114 13.78 9.60 5.79
CA SER A 114 13.58 9.31 4.37
C SER A 114 14.13 7.95 3.97
N VAL A 115 13.43 7.31 3.04
CA VAL A 115 13.84 6.10 2.31
C VAL A 115 13.69 6.29 0.80
N ALA A 116 13.47 7.53 0.37
CA ALA A 116 13.17 7.92 -1.01
C ALA A 116 14.28 7.61 -2.02
N GLU A 117 15.49 7.34 -1.54
CA GLU A 117 16.64 6.97 -2.38
C GLU A 117 16.64 5.50 -2.83
N GLN A 118 15.77 4.66 -2.26
CA GLN A 118 15.60 3.25 -2.66
C GLN A 118 14.19 2.92 -3.15
N TRP A 119 13.29 3.91 -3.17
CA TRP A 119 11.92 3.75 -3.65
C TRP A 119 11.67 4.64 -4.85
N LEU A 120 10.95 4.09 -5.82
CA LEU A 120 10.61 4.74 -7.07
C LEU A 120 9.12 4.63 -7.34
N TRP A 121 8.65 5.46 -8.25
CA TRP A 121 7.30 5.39 -8.80
C TRP A 121 7.33 5.47 -10.32
N SER A 122 6.26 5.01 -10.97
CA SER A 122 6.10 5.08 -12.43
C SER A 122 4.64 5.16 -12.86
N ASN A 123 4.40 5.72 -14.05
CA ASN A 123 3.12 5.68 -14.78
C ASN A 123 3.14 4.70 -15.98
N SER A 124 4.14 3.83 -15.99
CA SER A 124 4.29 2.74 -16.96
C SER A 124 3.84 1.42 -16.33
N PHE A 125 3.41 0.50 -17.19
CA PHE A 125 3.10 -0.86 -16.75
C PHE A 125 4.28 -1.50 -16.02
N GLY A 126 3.97 -2.25 -14.95
CA GLY A 126 4.95 -3.02 -14.19
C GLY A 126 5.60 -4.15 -15.00
N GLY A 127 6.58 -4.81 -14.40
CA GLY A 127 7.08 -6.10 -14.86
C GLY A 127 6.17 -7.25 -14.45
N ASP A 128 6.36 -8.41 -15.07
CA ASP A 128 5.81 -9.69 -14.62
C ASP A 128 4.30 -9.64 -14.28
N LEU A 129 3.90 -10.04 -13.07
CA LEU A 129 2.48 -10.06 -12.66
C LEU A 129 1.93 -8.66 -12.37
N LEU A 130 2.80 -7.67 -12.18
CA LEU A 130 2.42 -6.26 -12.16
C LEU A 130 2.24 -5.66 -13.56
N GLY A 131 2.42 -6.44 -14.64
CA GLY A 131 2.22 -5.97 -16.02
C GLY A 131 0.80 -5.47 -16.34
N ALA A 132 -0.21 -5.85 -15.53
CA ALA A 132 -1.57 -5.33 -15.63
C ALA A 132 -1.80 -3.99 -14.89
N TYR A 133 -0.77 -3.46 -14.22
CA TYR A 133 -0.85 -2.30 -13.35
C TYR A 133 -0.05 -1.14 -13.93
N ARG A 134 -0.71 -0.03 -14.24
CA ARG A 134 -0.12 1.12 -14.91
C ARG A 134 0.64 2.05 -13.97
N ASN A 135 0.31 2.05 -12.68
CA ASN A 135 0.89 2.95 -11.70
C ASN A 135 1.59 2.12 -10.62
N ILE A 136 2.91 2.24 -10.52
CA ILE A 136 3.71 1.37 -9.64
C ILE A 136 4.49 2.22 -8.65
N VAL A 137 4.65 1.71 -7.42
CA VAL A 137 5.63 2.14 -6.42
C VAL A 137 6.52 0.93 -6.11
N THR A 138 7.85 1.02 -6.26
CA THR A 138 8.75 -0.17 -6.19
C THR A 138 10.19 0.14 -5.77
N THR A 139 10.92 -0.88 -5.28
CA THR A 139 12.37 -0.87 -5.01
C THR A 139 13.21 -1.80 -5.90
N SER A 140 12.61 -2.63 -6.78
CA SER A 140 13.30 -3.75 -7.46
C SER A 140 14.13 -3.33 -8.70
N SER A 141 15.12 -4.13 -9.13
CA SER A 141 15.85 -3.95 -10.43
C SER A 141 15.01 -4.24 -11.66
N GLY A 142 13.84 -4.87 -11.50
CA GLY A 142 12.83 -5.05 -12.57
C GLY A 142 12.14 -3.73 -12.96
N LEU A 143 12.91 -2.64 -12.97
CA LEU A 143 12.41 -1.28 -13.00
C LEU A 143 11.53 -1.03 -14.22
N PRO A 144 10.27 -0.58 -14.01
CA PRO A 144 9.44 -0.14 -15.12
C PRO A 144 10.17 0.95 -15.91
N ALA A 145 10.05 0.91 -17.23
CA ALA A 145 10.60 1.97 -18.08
C ALA A 145 10.04 3.35 -17.63
N GLY A 146 10.91 4.34 -17.47
CA GLY A 146 10.53 5.68 -17.03
C GLY A 146 10.28 5.83 -15.52
N SER A 147 10.75 4.89 -14.69
CA SER A 147 10.67 5.01 -13.23
C SER A 147 11.48 6.20 -12.71
N VAL A 148 10.91 6.90 -11.74
CA VAL A 148 11.48 8.10 -11.11
C VAL A 148 11.53 7.91 -9.59
N GLY A 149 12.60 8.35 -8.94
CA GLY A 149 12.71 8.30 -7.48
C GLY A 149 11.85 9.34 -6.78
N PHE A 150 11.39 9.04 -5.56
CA PHE A 150 10.64 9.99 -4.74
C PHE A 150 11.48 11.21 -4.34
N GLY A 151 12.81 11.09 -4.26
CA GLY A 151 13.72 12.20 -3.94
C GLY A 151 14.33 12.91 -5.16
N GLY A 152 13.85 12.60 -6.38
CA GLY A 152 14.43 13.12 -7.63
C GLY A 152 15.87 12.70 -7.92
N HIS A 153 16.47 11.84 -7.08
CA HIS A 153 17.83 11.35 -7.21
C HIS A 153 17.89 9.94 -7.81
N ASN A 154 19.06 9.64 -8.39
CA ASN A 154 19.49 8.41 -9.07
C ASN A 154 18.61 7.17 -8.80
N SER A 155 17.82 6.79 -9.80
CA SER A 155 16.88 5.66 -9.76
C SER A 155 17.53 4.28 -9.93
N SER A 156 18.87 4.19 -9.86
CA SER A 156 19.61 2.93 -9.98
C SER A 156 19.49 2.10 -8.70
N VAL A 157 18.31 1.53 -8.46
CA VAL A 157 18.09 0.48 -7.44
C VAL A 157 18.35 -0.88 -8.09
N GLY A 158 19.40 -1.57 -7.65
CA GLY A 158 19.90 -2.80 -8.30
C GLY A 158 19.27 -4.11 -7.79
N GLY A 159 17.96 -4.22 -7.69
CA GLY A 159 17.30 -5.42 -7.14
C GLY A 159 16.51 -5.04 -5.89
N PRO A 160 15.93 -5.99 -5.15
CA PRO A 160 15.27 -5.69 -3.88
C PRO A 160 16.32 -5.29 -2.83
N TYR A 161 16.86 -4.08 -2.97
CA TYR A 161 17.82 -3.41 -2.07
C TYR A 161 17.11 -2.67 -0.93
N GLY A 162 15.80 -2.83 -0.81
CA GLY A 162 14.96 -2.16 0.16
C GLY A 162 13.66 -2.89 0.26
N GLY A 163 12.88 -2.57 1.28
CA GLY A 163 11.54 -3.10 1.39
C GLY A 163 11.01 -3.03 2.80
N ILE A 164 9.82 -3.56 2.96
CA ILE A 164 9.09 -3.51 4.22
C ILE A 164 9.06 -4.92 4.80
N ALA A 165 9.72 -5.11 5.93
CA ALA A 165 9.79 -6.37 6.66
C ALA A 165 8.67 -6.44 7.71
N PRO A 166 8.19 -7.64 8.08
CA PRO A 166 7.12 -7.78 9.06
C PRO A 166 7.60 -7.46 10.48
N ASN A 167 6.64 -7.27 11.38
CA ASN A 167 6.87 -7.14 12.82
C ASN A 167 5.95 -8.10 13.60
N PRO A 168 6.48 -9.15 14.26
CA PRO A 168 7.90 -9.51 14.39
C PRO A 168 8.53 -9.99 13.07
N LEU A 169 9.87 -9.97 13.01
CA LEU A 169 10.62 -10.50 11.85
C LEU A 169 10.55 -12.03 11.83
N HIS A 170 10.33 -12.61 10.64
CA HIS A 170 10.39 -14.06 10.42
C HIS A 170 11.77 -14.52 10.00
N LEU A 171 12.47 -13.71 9.19
CA LEU A 171 13.86 -13.93 8.81
C LEU A 171 14.70 -12.69 9.17
N ALA A 172 15.93 -12.91 9.61
CA ALA A 172 16.84 -11.83 9.97
C ALA A 172 17.27 -11.03 8.72
N ILE A 173 17.21 -9.69 8.80
CA ILE A 173 17.69 -8.82 7.73
C ILE A 173 19.23 -8.71 7.83
N PRO A 174 19.98 -9.04 6.77
CA PRO A 174 21.43 -8.89 6.74
C PRO A 174 21.89 -7.45 7.00
N PRO A 175 23.06 -7.22 7.61
CA PRO A 175 23.55 -5.87 7.95
C PRO A 175 23.74 -4.95 6.74
N ASN A 176 23.99 -5.50 5.56
CA ASN A 176 24.18 -4.75 4.32
C ASN A 176 22.89 -4.57 3.50
N GLN A 177 21.77 -5.13 3.94
CA GLN A 177 20.49 -5.02 3.25
C GLN A 177 19.64 -3.91 3.91
N PRO A 178 19.32 -2.83 3.19
CA PRO A 178 18.36 -1.85 3.68
C PRO A 178 16.95 -2.46 3.80
N ALA A 179 16.26 -2.20 4.91
CA ALA A 179 14.85 -2.52 5.05
C ALA A 179 14.20 -1.62 6.11
N VAL A 180 12.88 -1.56 6.10
CA VAL A 180 12.08 -0.89 7.14
C VAL A 180 11.23 -1.93 7.83
N ARG A 181 11.20 -1.91 9.16
CA ARG A 181 10.27 -2.74 9.93
C ARG A 181 8.85 -2.16 9.84
N SER A 182 7.85 -3.01 9.66
CA SER A 182 6.42 -2.68 9.64
C SER A 182 5.97 -1.87 8.44
N ARG A 183 6.29 -0.57 8.35
CA ARG A 183 5.56 0.36 7.47
C ARG A 183 6.41 1.47 6.86
N ILE A 184 6.10 1.81 5.62
CA ILE A 184 6.54 3.03 4.93
C ILE A 184 5.32 3.85 4.52
N ASP A 185 5.42 5.17 4.70
CA ASP A 185 4.41 6.13 4.29
C ASP A 185 4.88 6.85 3.02
N PHE A 186 4.10 6.74 1.95
CA PHE A 186 4.34 7.38 0.65
C PHE A 186 3.38 8.55 0.46
N THR A 187 3.90 9.64 -0.11
CA THR A 187 3.11 10.78 -0.57
C THR A 187 3.37 10.99 -2.05
N LEU A 188 2.32 11.01 -2.86
CA LEU A 188 2.35 11.24 -4.30
C LEU A 188 1.42 12.40 -4.64
N THR A 189 1.85 13.30 -5.52
CA THR A 189 0.95 14.26 -6.16
C THR A 189 0.40 13.66 -7.44
N LEU A 190 -0.91 13.73 -7.61
CA LEU A 190 -1.63 13.27 -8.79
C LEU A 190 -1.86 14.43 -9.77
N THR A 191 -1.98 14.11 -11.06
CA THR A 191 -2.35 15.08 -12.11
C THR A 191 -3.82 15.54 -12.01
N GLY A 192 -4.63 14.82 -11.24
CA GLY A 192 -6.05 15.11 -10.98
C GLY A 192 -6.50 14.54 -9.64
N THR A 193 -7.64 15.00 -9.14
CA THR A 193 -8.20 14.55 -7.85
C THR A 193 -8.95 13.23 -7.99
N LEU A 194 -9.00 12.44 -6.93
CA LEU A 194 -9.87 11.25 -6.85
C LEU A 194 -11.09 11.54 -5.98
N SER A 195 -12.27 11.12 -6.43
CA SER A 195 -13.42 10.97 -5.54
C SER A 195 -13.21 9.80 -4.57
N ALA A 196 -13.97 9.76 -3.47
CA ALA A 196 -13.90 8.65 -2.51
C ALA A 196 -14.19 7.29 -3.17
N ALA A 197 -15.11 7.23 -4.13
CA ALA A 197 -15.41 6.00 -4.87
C ALA A 197 -14.23 5.55 -5.74
N GLN A 198 -13.61 6.50 -6.46
CA GLN A 198 -12.42 6.19 -7.26
C GLN A 198 -11.23 5.76 -6.41
N LEU A 199 -11.03 6.39 -5.24
CA LEU A 199 -10.00 5.97 -4.29
C LEU A 199 -10.25 4.52 -3.82
N ALA A 200 -11.49 4.17 -3.51
CA ALA A 200 -11.86 2.82 -3.13
C ALA A 200 -11.64 1.80 -4.25
N GLU A 201 -11.99 2.15 -5.50
CA GLU A 201 -11.72 1.30 -6.68
C GLU A 201 -10.22 1.08 -6.89
N VAL A 202 -9.41 2.15 -6.80
CA VAL A 202 -7.94 2.08 -6.90
C VAL A 202 -7.37 1.16 -5.82
N ALA A 203 -7.80 1.35 -4.57
CA ALA A 203 -7.32 0.57 -3.43
C ALA A 203 -7.72 -0.91 -3.55
N GLN A 204 -8.99 -1.20 -3.85
CA GLN A 204 -9.49 -2.58 -3.99
C GLN A 204 -8.90 -3.31 -5.19
N GLY A 205 -8.58 -2.59 -6.27
CA GLY A 205 -7.97 -3.17 -7.46
C GLY A 205 -6.47 -3.41 -7.35
N SER A 206 -5.82 -2.95 -6.28
CA SER A 206 -4.36 -2.95 -6.13
C SER A 206 -3.74 -4.33 -5.86
N MET A 207 -2.43 -4.43 -6.07
CA MET A 207 -1.64 -5.64 -5.82
C MET A 207 -0.29 -5.29 -5.19
N VAL A 208 0.19 -6.12 -4.27
CA VAL A 208 1.51 -6.00 -3.67
C VAL A 208 2.43 -7.13 -4.11
N GLU A 209 3.72 -6.85 -4.12
CA GLU A 209 4.77 -7.79 -4.46
C GLU A 209 5.72 -8.00 -3.27
N PHE A 210 6.04 -9.27 -3.03
CA PHE A 210 7.00 -9.77 -2.05
C PHE A 210 8.22 -10.33 -2.73
N GLY A 211 9.42 -9.90 -2.30
CA GLY A 211 10.66 -10.12 -3.04
C GLY A 211 10.57 -9.59 -4.47
N SER A 212 11.67 -9.56 -5.22
CA SER A 212 11.50 -9.39 -6.68
C SER A 212 10.93 -10.69 -7.21
N ASP A 213 9.65 -10.65 -7.59
CA ASP A 213 8.90 -11.74 -8.22
C ASP A 213 8.69 -12.97 -7.34
N ALA A 214 9.01 -12.90 -6.05
CA ALA A 214 8.95 -14.07 -5.20
C ALA A 214 7.50 -14.46 -4.95
N ARG A 215 6.62 -13.51 -4.60
CA ARG A 215 5.16 -13.68 -4.51
C ARG A 215 4.38 -12.39 -4.75
N TYR A 216 3.17 -12.50 -5.27
CA TYR A 216 2.24 -11.39 -5.49
C TYR A 216 0.95 -11.64 -4.73
N LEU A 217 0.47 -10.62 -4.01
CA LEU A 217 -0.78 -10.70 -3.25
C LEU A 217 -1.78 -9.64 -3.72
N ARG A 218 -3.05 -10.01 -3.80
CA ARG A 218 -4.16 -9.11 -4.14
C ARG A 218 -5.19 -9.05 -3.02
N VAL A 219 -6.07 -8.05 -3.13
CA VAL A 219 -7.22 -7.89 -2.25
C VAL A 219 -8.23 -9.02 -2.51
N PRO A 220 -8.87 -9.59 -1.48
CA PRO A 220 -9.98 -10.51 -1.66
C PRO A 220 -11.14 -9.87 -2.42
N GLU A 221 -11.71 -10.60 -3.38
CA GLU A 221 -12.95 -10.18 -4.03
C GLU A 221 -14.06 -10.01 -2.97
N PRO A 222 -14.88 -8.94 -3.05
CA PRO A 222 -16.00 -8.77 -2.13
C PRO A 222 -16.94 -9.97 -2.25
N SER A 223 -17.11 -10.71 -1.15
CA SER A 223 -17.95 -11.90 -1.12
C SER A 223 -19.40 -11.51 -1.40
N SER A 224 -19.93 -11.89 -2.56
CA SER A 224 -21.33 -11.65 -3.00
C SER A 224 -22.37 -12.49 -2.23
N LEU A 225 -21.97 -13.14 -1.13
CA LEU A 225 -22.77 -14.09 -0.35
C LEU A 225 -23.88 -13.47 0.52
N LEU A 226 -24.03 -12.14 0.56
CA LEU A 226 -25.10 -11.46 1.31
C LEU A 226 -26.40 -11.23 0.53
N LEU A 227 -26.46 -11.59 -0.77
CA LEU A 227 -27.67 -11.40 -1.60
C LEU A 227 -28.63 -12.59 -1.63
N VAL A 228 -28.33 -13.70 -0.94
CA VAL A 228 -29.20 -14.90 -0.86
C VAL A 228 -29.86 -15.06 0.52
N LEU A 229 -30.36 -13.96 1.08
CA LEU A 229 -31.34 -13.99 2.15
C LEU A 229 -32.52 -13.06 1.81
N ALA A 230 -33.07 -13.22 0.59
CA ALA A 230 -34.46 -12.88 0.37
C ALA A 230 -35.30 -13.90 1.17
N PRO A 231 -36.18 -13.46 2.09
CA PRO A 231 -36.94 -14.40 2.91
C PRO A 231 -37.83 -15.24 2.00
N LEU A 232 -37.85 -16.55 2.23
CA LEU A 232 -38.94 -17.47 1.87
C LEU A 232 -40.22 -17.06 2.62
N ALA A 233 -40.70 -15.85 2.37
CA ALA A 233 -42.00 -15.36 2.80
C ALA A 233 -42.98 -15.62 1.66
N GLY A 234 -43.61 -16.78 1.71
CA GLY A 234 -44.84 -17.03 0.96
C GLY A 234 -44.80 -18.24 0.05
N LEU A 235 -44.98 -19.44 0.62
CA LEU A 235 -45.78 -20.48 -0.04
C LEU A 235 -46.25 -21.55 0.95
N VAL A 236 -47.05 -21.17 1.97
CA VAL A 236 -48.01 -22.11 2.59
C VAL A 236 -49.39 -21.69 2.14
N ARG A 237 -49.75 -22.18 0.95
CA ARG A 237 -51.08 -22.08 0.37
C ARG A 237 -51.98 -23.09 1.08
N ARG A 238 -52.81 -22.55 1.97
CA ARG A 238 -53.98 -23.20 2.57
C ARG A 238 -54.88 -23.79 1.47
N ARG A 239 -55.13 -25.11 1.49
CA ARG A 239 -56.36 -25.76 1.01
C ARG A 239 -56.35 -27.25 1.38
N GLY A 240 -57.35 -27.64 2.18
CA GLY A 240 -57.57 -28.93 2.82
C GLY A 240 -58.43 -28.68 4.03
#